data_AF-A0A2G9QKZ7-F1
#
_entry.id   AF-A0A2G9QKZ7-F1
#
_cell.length_a   1.000
_cell.length_b   1.000
_cell.length_c   1.000
_cell.angle_alpha   90.00
_cell.angle_beta   90.00
_cell.angle_gamma   90.00
#
_symmetry.space_group_name_H-M   'P 1'
#
loop_
_entity.id
_entity.type
_entity.pdbx_description
1 polymer ?
#
loop_
_entity_poly.entity_id
_entity_poly.type
_entity_poly.pdbx_seq_one_letter_code
_entity_poly.pdbx_strand_id
1 'polypeptide(L)'
;MTTYRAVFEKVCKKELTAPGLVVMRDVAIAKSEFVPDQKAVTKIQEFQEIPELFRYCCLPQNHHIFCSSLQGKKTSRHPMHQDLHYFPFRPAERVVCAWTAMERIDRSNGCLVVIPGTHKGELKQHDYPEWEGGVNKMYHGVRDFDPNSPRVHLVMEKGDTAISCHYASSDCYYIDVKGTSQENIEKEVSEMVQKRYGLDDGLSLKVNE
;
A
#
# COMPACT_ATOMS: atom_id res chain seq x y z
N MET A 1 -12.10 -13.10 -11.45
CA MET A 1 -11.10 -12.14 -11.98
C MET A 1 -11.68 -11.07 -12.89
N THR A 2 -12.36 -11.41 -13.99
CA THR A 2 -12.89 -10.43 -14.97
C THR A 2 -13.71 -9.31 -14.30
N THR A 3 -14.49 -9.67 -13.28
CA THR A 3 -15.26 -8.78 -12.40
C THR A 3 -14.41 -7.66 -11.78
N TYR A 4 -13.26 -7.99 -11.18
CA TYR A 4 -12.41 -7.01 -10.46
C TYR A 4 -11.90 -5.91 -11.39
N ARG A 5 -11.47 -6.26 -12.62
CA ARG A 5 -11.05 -5.28 -13.63
C ARG A 5 -12.20 -4.36 -14.04
N ALA A 6 -13.36 -4.93 -14.38
CA ALA A 6 -14.53 -4.15 -14.77
C ALA A 6 -15.02 -3.20 -13.65
N VAL A 7 -14.92 -3.61 -12.39
CA VAL A 7 -15.27 -2.77 -11.23
C VAL A 7 -14.24 -1.66 -11.01
N PHE A 8 -12.93 -1.95 -11.14
CA PHE A 8 -11.88 -0.93 -11.13
C PHE A 8 -12.04 0.10 -12.26
N GLU A 9 -12.39 -0.34 -13.48
CA GLU A 9 -12.67 0.54 -14.62
C GLU A 9 -13.84 1.50 -14.34
N LYS A 10 -14.92 1.04 -13.71
CA LYS A 10 -16.03 1.91 -13.26
C LYS A 10 -15.53 3.00 -12.28
N VAL A 11 -14.70 2.63 -11.30
CA VAL A 11 -14.11 3.60 -10.35
C VAL A 11 -13.22 4.62 -11.07
N CYS A 12 -12.40 4.18 -12.03
CA CYS A 12 -11.55 5.07 -12.83
C CYS A 12 -12.36 6.10 -13.62
N LYS A 13 -13.48 5.69 -14.22
CA LYS A 13 -14.38 6.58 -14.97
C LYS A 13 -15.16 7.55 -14.07
N LYS A 14 -15.34 7.22 -12.78
CA LYS A 14 -16.30 7.76 -11.80
C LYS A 14 -17.74 7.24 -11.94
N GLU A 15 -17.93 6.08 -12.57
CA GLU A 15 -19.21 5.37 -12.66
C GLU A 15 -19.56 4.61 -11.36
N LEU A 16 -18.58 4.42 -10.47
CA LEU A 16 -18.72 3.79 -9.16
C LEU A 16 -17.90 4.56 -8.11
N THR A 17 -18.48 4.76 -6.94
CA THR A 17 -17.84 5.31 -5.75
C THR A 17 -18.50 4.71 -4.51
N ALA A 18 -17.80 4.71 -3.38
CA ALA A 18 -18.31 4.25 -2.09
C ALA A 18 -17.84 5.16 -0.96
N PRO A 19 -18.44 5.10 0.24
CA PRO A 19 -17.91 5.75 1.45
C PRO A 19 -16.47 5.30 1.75
N GLY A 20 -15.67 6.17 2.37
CA GLY A 20 -14.26 5.91 2.70
C GLY A 20 -13.29 5.97 1.50
N LEU A 21 -13.64 5.29 0.40
CA LEU A 21 -12.85 5.03 -0.81
C LEU A 21 -11.81 6.10 -1.15
N VAL A 22 -10.54 5.70 -1.25
CA VAL A 22 -9.40 6.57 -1.54
C VAL A 22 -8.91 6.30 -2.94
N VAL A 23 -9.10 7.26 -3.85
CA VAL A 23 -8.68 7.14 -5.25
C VAL A 23 -7.42 7.96 -5.50
N MET A 24 -6.26 7.29 -5.55
CA MET A 24 -4.95 7.90 -5.75
C MET A 24 -4.61 8.07 -7.23
N ARG A 25 -3.84 9.12 -7.54
CA ARG A 25 -3.37 9.47 -8.90
C ARG A 25 -1.90 9.90 -8.79
N ASP A 26 -1.07 9.50 -9.75
CA ASP A 26 0.37 9.81 -9.74
C ASP A 26 0.62 11.32 -9.89
N VAL A 27 1.40 11.89 -8.98
CA VAL A 27 1.79 13.31 -8.97
C VAL A 27 2.52 13.72 -10.25
N ALA A 28 3.26 12.81 -10.90
CA ALA A 28 3.92 13.09 -12.17
C ALA A 28 2.95 13.16 -13.36
N ILE A 29 1.89 12.33 -13.35
CA ILE A 29 0.89 12.33 -14.42
C ILE A 29 -0.10 13.49 -14.22
N ALA A 30 -0.43 13.82 -12.98
CA ALA A 30 -1.24 14.99 -12.63
C ALA A 30 -0.60 16.35 -13.00
N LYS A 31 0.70 16.36 -13.34
CA LYS A 31 1.44 17.53 -13.84
C LYS A 31 1.66 17.54 -15.36
N SER A 32 1.22 16.51 -16.09
CA SER A 32 1.39 16.40 -17.54
C SER A 32 0.05 16.60 -18.28
N GLU A 33 0.04 17.43 -19.33
CA GLU A 33 -1.14 17.81 -20.11
C GLU A 33 -1.62 16.69 -21.05
N PHE A 34 -2.08 15.55 -20.50
CA PHE A 34 -2.51 14.40 -21.30
C PHE A 34 -4.00 14.05 -21.12
N VAL A 35 -4.74 14.19 -22.22
CA VAL A 35 -6.10 13.65 -22.53
C VAL A 35 -7.14 13.72 -21.39
N PRO A 36 -8.15 14.64 -21.46
CA PRO A 36 -9.11 14.89 -20.38
C PRO A 36 -9.85 13.70 -19.76
N ASP A 37 -10.06 12.62 -20.51
CA ASP A 37 -10.93 11.52 -20.09
C ASP A 37 -10.19 10.32 -19.46
N GLN A 38 -8.88 10.13 -19.73
CA GLN A 38 -8.09 9.05 -19.14
C GLN A 38 -7.52 9.44 -17.77
N LYS A 39 -8.42 9.54 -16.79
CA LYS A 39 -8.11 9.82 -15.38
C LYS A 39 -7.11 8.78 -14.84
N ALA A 40 -5.86 9.20 -14.67
CA ALA A 40 -4.73 8.35 -14.26
C ALA A 40 -4.82 7.88 -12.79
N VAL A 41 -5.77 7.01 -12.48
CA VAL A 41 -5.89 6.30 -11.20
C VAL A 41 -4.85 5.20 -11.13
N THR A 42 -3.95 5.29 -10.15
CA THR A 42 -2.82 4.35 -9.99
C THR A 42 -2.95 3.43 -8.79
N LYS A 43 -3.79 3.77 -7.82
CA LYS A 43 -4.14 2.92 -6.67
C LYS A 43 -5.53 3.29 -6.15
N ILE A 44 -6.28 2.31 -5.68
CA ILE A 44 -7.44 2.52 -4.80
C ILE A 44 -7.17 1.87 -3.44
N GLN A 45 -7.67 2.49 -2.36
CA GLN A 45 -7.64 1.97 -0.99
C GLN A 45 -9.03 2.22 -0.35
N GLU A 46 -9.31 1.62 0.81
CA GLU A 46 -10.62 1.66 1.48
C GLU A 46 -11.79 1.21 0.58
N PHE A 47 -11.67 0.02 -0.03
CA PHE A 47 -12.66 -0.53 -0.96
C PHE A 47 -13.65 -1.54 -0.32
N GLN A 48 -13.65 -1.69 1.02
CA GLN A 48 -14.54 -2.60 1.75
C GLN A 48 -16.03 -2.37 1.46
N GLU A 49 -16.42 -1.11 1.24
CA GLU A 49 -17.79 -0.72 0.86
C GLU A 49 -18.13 -0.99 -0.63
N ILE A 50 -17.28 -1.70 -1.37
CA ILE A 50 -17.54 -2.19 -2.74
C ILE A 50 -17.60 -3.72 -2.71
N PRO A 51 -18.80 -4.34 -2.65
CA PRO A 51 -18.93 -5.79 -2.44
C PRO A 51 -18.20 -6.66 -3.46
N GLU A 52 -18.14 -6.28 -4.73
CA GLU A 52 -17.41 -7.04 -5.75
C GLU A 52 -15.90 -7.02 -5.57
N LEU A 53 -15.34 -5.99 -4.92
CA LEU A 53 -13.91 -5.93 -4.55
C LEU A 53 -13.69 -6.61 -3.20
N PHE A 54 -14.49 -6.26 -2.18
CA PHE A 54 -14.39 -6.83 -0.83
C PHE A 54 -14.60 -8.34 -0.78
N ARG A 55 -15.32 -8.93 -1.76
CA ARG A 55 -15.36 -10.39 -1.95
C ARG A 55 -13.96 -11.03 -2.05
N TYR A 56 -12.93 -10.30 -2.47
CA TYR A 56 -11.54 -10.76 -2.39
C TYR A 56 -11.11 -11.09 -0.95
N CYS A 57 -11.43 -10.21 0.00
CA CYS A 57 -11.14 -10.38 1.43
C CYS A 57 -11.86 -11.60 2.03
N CYS A 58 -12.96 -12.04 1.40
CA CYS A 58 -13.76 -13.20 1.80
C CYS A 58 -13.44 -14.49 1.01
N LEU A 59 -12.37 -14.54 0.21
CA LEU A 59 -12.00 -15.77 -0.51
C LEU A 59 -11.41 -16.82 0.44
N PRO A 60 -11.90 -18.08 0.45
CA PRO A 60 -11.34 -19.14 1.28
C PRO A 60 -9.83 -19.37 1.11
N GLN A 61 -9.29 -19.05 -0.07
CA GLN A 61 -7.88 -19.18 -0.40
C GLN A 61 -6.97 -18.15 0.31
N ASN A 62 -7.51 -17.06 0.85
CA ASN A 62 -6.72 -15.91 1.31
C ASN A 62 -6.29 -15.98 2.80
N HIS A 63 -6.52 -17.09 3.50
CA HIS A 63 -6.21 -17.25 4.92
C HIS A 63 -4.69 -17.30 5.27
N HIS A 64 -3.75 -17.09 4.32
CA HIS A 64 -2.31 -17.31 4.53
C HIS A 64 -1.32 -16.34 3.79
N ILE A 65 -0.27 -15.89 4.51
CA ILE A 65 1.10 -15.43 4.11
C ILE A 65 1.34 -13.95 3.62
N PHE A 66 2.61 -13.48 3.35
CA PHE A 66 3.19 -12.09 3.53
C PHE A 66 3.82 -11.27 2.33
N CYS A 67 3.51 -9.94 2.20
CA CYS A 67 4.26 -8.77 1.57
C CYS A 67 4.31 -8.44 0.01
N SER A 68 4.39 -7.12 -0.36
CA SER A 68 3.94 -6.47 -1.64
C SER A 68 4.86 -5.44 -2.40
N SER A 69 4.47 -4.96 -3.62
CA SER A 69 5.06 -3.86 -4.45
C SER A 69 4.33 -3.58 -5.80
N LEU A 70 4.63 -2.49 -6.53
CA LEU A 70 4.23 -2.18 -7.93
C LEU A 70 5.22 -1.20 -8.64
N GLN A 71 5.24 -1.16 -9.99
CA GLN A 71 6.05 -0.22 -10.80
C GLN A 71 5.32 1.07 -11.24
N GLY A 72 6.13 2.06 -11.62
CA GLY A 72 5.79 3.22 -12.43
C GLY A 72 7.06 3.93 -12.91
N LYS A 73 6.99 5.22 -13.28
CA LYS A 73 8.19 6.06 -13.47
C LYS A 73 8.89 6.26 -12.11
N LYS A 74 10.06 6.93 -12.04
CA LYS A 74 10.82 7.16 -10.79
C LYS A 74 9.89 7.60 -9.62
N THR A 75 8.94 8.50 -9.88
CA THR A 75 7.97 9.05 -8.93
C THR A 75 6.92 8.03 -8.43
N SER A 76 6.53 7.06 -9.25
CA SER A 76 5.47 6.06 -8.97
C SER A 76 6.00 4.68 -8.56
N ARG A 77 7.30 4.42 -8.68
CA ARG A 77 7.95 3.26 -8.07
C ARG A 77 7.78 3.31 -6.55
N HIS A 78 7.28 2.25 -5.93
CA HIS A 78 7.33 2.17 -4.46
C HIS A 78 8.76 1.79 -4.00
N PRO A 79 9.33 2.46 -2.98
CA PRO A 79 10.65 2.11 -2.44
C PRO A 79 10.70 0.71 -1.80
N MET A 80 11.92 0.26 -1.49
CA MET A 80 12.11 -0.91 -0.63
C MET A 80 11.72 -0.52 0.80
N HIS A 81 10.71 -1.19 1.35
CA HIS A 81 10.07 -0.83 2.62
C HIS A 81 9.65 -2.07 3.41
N GLN A 82 9.00 -1.87 4.55
CA GLN A 82 8.34 -2.92 5.34
C GLN A 82 6.92 -2.41 5.62
N ASP A 83 5.88 -3.12 5.16
CA ASP A 83 4.47 -2.69 5.31
C ASP A 83 4.13 -2.33 6.77
N LEU A 84 4.73 -3.06 7.73
CA LEU A 84 4.60 -2.85 9.17
C LEU A 84 4.93 -1.41 9.64
N HIS A 85 5.74 -0.65 8.88
CA HIS A 85 5.98 0.79 9.14
C HIS A 85 4.68 1.60 9.18
N TYR A 86 3.70 1.24 8.35
CA TYR A 86 2.40 1.90 8.29
C TYR A 86 1.38 1.33 9.28
N PHE A 87 1.73 0.29 10.05
CA PHE A 87 0.82 -0.42 10.94
C PHE A 87 1.19 -0.20 12.40
N PRO A 88 0.42 0.62 13.14
CA PRO A 88 0.58 0.83 14.58
C PRO A 88 -0.07 -0.31 15.38
N PHE A 89 0.04 -1.57 14.93
CA PHE A 89 -0.54 -2.74 15.61
C PHE A 89 0.38 -3.97 15.58
N ARG A 90 0.24 -4.84 16.58
CA ARG A 90 1.16 -5.93 16.94
C ARG A 90 0.40 -7.14 17.53
N PRO A 91 0.99 -8.35 17.58
CA PRO A 91 2.32 -8.74 17.12
C PRO A 91 2.42 -8.83 15.58
N ALA A 92 3.60 -8.54 15.04
CA ALA A 92 3.82 -8.43 13.58
C ALA A 92 3.66 -9.77 12.85
N GLU A 93 3.97 -10.86 13.55
CA GLU A 93 3.85 -12.25 13.11
C GLU A 93 2.40 -12.68 12.86
N ARG A 94 1.43 -11.89 13.36
CA ARG A 94 -0.01 -12.05 13.14
C ARG A 94 -0.60 -11.05 12.12
N VAL A 95 0.25 -10.31 11.40
CA VAL A 95 -0.14 -9.40 10.31
C VAL A 95 0.28 -10.02 8.97
N VAL A 96 -0.70 -10.30 8.10
CA VAL A 96 -0.62 -11.25 6.98
C VAL A 96 -1.55 -10.79 5.83
N CYS A 97 -1.46 -11.23 4.56
CA CYS A 97 -1.68 -10.24 3.49
C CYS A 97 -2.09 -10.62 2.01
N ALA A 98 -2.68 -11.72 1.54
CA ALA A 98 -2.76 -12.09 0.05
C ALA A 98 -2.89 -10.99 -1.10
N TRP A 99 -2.17 -11.13 -2.26
CA TRP A 99 -2.24 -10.34 -3.54
C TRP A 99 -2.27 -11.27 -4.73
N THR A 100 -3.20 -11.04 -5.65
CA THR A 100 -3.30 -11.87 -6.83
C THR A 100 -3.02 -11.08 -8.09
N ALA A 101 -2.10 -11.59 -8.92
CA ALA A 101 -1.72 -11.01 -10.20
C ALA A 101 -2.94 -10.98 -11.15
N MET A 102 -3.52 -9.79 -11.37
CA MET A 102 -4.70 -9.59 -12.22
C MET A 102 -4.41 -9.72 -13.73
N GLU A 103 -3.13 -9.72 -14.09
CA GLU A 103 -2.54 -10.01 -15.39
C GLU A 103 -1.13 -10.59 -15.18
N ARG A 104 -0.44 -10.96 -16.26
CA ARG A 104 0.94 -11.46 -16.18
C ARG A 104 1.89 -10.32 -15.78
N ILE A 105 2.70 -10.54 -14.75
CA ILE A 105 3.55 -9.51 -14.17
C ILE A 105 5.00 -10.01 -14.04
N ASP A 106 5.93 -9.28 -14.67
CA ASP A 106 7.36 -9.59 -14.72
C ASP A 106 8.23 -8.34 -14.55
N ARG A 107 9.54 -8.46 -14.78
CA ARG A 107 10.51 -7.37 -14.56
C ARG A 107 10.27 -6.15 -15.47
N SER A 108 9.60 -6.33 -16.61
CA SER A 108 9.32 -5.28 -17.60
C SER A 108 8.10 -4.42 -17.27
N ASN A 109 7.14 -4.92 -16.49
CA ASN A 109 5.90 -4.20 -16.16
C ASN A 109 5.63 -4.00 -14.66
N GLY A 110 6.29 -4.72 -13.74
CA GLY A 110 6.21 -4.37 -12.32
C GLY A 110 6.19 -5.48 -11.28
N CYS A 111 6.87 -6.60 -11.50
CA CYS A 111 6.98 -7.66 -10.49
C CYS A 111 7.47 -7.17 -9.12
N LEU A 112 7.00 -7.87 -8.09
CA LEU A 112 7.44 -7.64 -6.71
C LEU A 112 8.96 -7.86 -6.61
N VAL A 113 9.63 -7.07 -5.79
CA VAL A 113 11.06 -7.25 -5.50
C VAL A 113 11.24 -7.41 -4.00
N VAL A 114 11.69 -8.60 -3.59
CA VAL A 114 11.81 -8.99 -2.19
C VAL A 114 13.26 -9.34 -1.86
N ILE A 115 13.64 -9.24 -0.59
CA ILE A 115 14.92 -9.75 -0.08
C ILE A 115 14.58 -10.90 0.88
N PRO A 116 14.91 -12.16 0.56
CA PRO A 116 14.56 -13.30 1.41
C PRO A 116 15.10 -13.17 2.84
N GLY A 117 14.30 -13.59 3.81
CA GLY A 117 14.69 -13.66 5.22
C GLY A 117 14.60 -12.36 6.03
N THR A 118 14.44 -11.18 5.41
CA THR A 118 14.38 -9.89 6.14
C THR A 118 13.19 -9.76 7.09
N HIS A 119 12.13 -10.55 6.91
CA HIS A 119 11.00 -10.67 7.84
C HIS A 119 11.38 -11.20 9.24
N LYS A 120 12.62 -11.71 9.42
CA LYS A 120 13.18 -12.13 10.72
C LYS A 120 14.02 -11.04 11.38
N GLY A 121 14.21 -9.91 10.71
CA GLY A 121 14.87 -8.73 11.25
C GLY A 121 13.86 -7.73 11.83
N GLU A 122 14.39 -6.71 12.49
CA GLU A 122 13.60 -5.64 13.10
C GLU A 122 12.89 -4.77 12.05
N LEU A 123 11.89 -4.01 12.50
CA LEU A 123 11.41 -2.85 11.76
C LEU A 123 12.53 -1.79 11.69
N LYS A 124 12.95 -1.42 10.49
CA LYS A 124 13.96 -0.37 10.28
C LYS A 124 13.32 1.03 10.29
N GLN A 125 14.15 2.06 10.17
CA GLN A 125 13.67 3.43 9.95
C GLN A 125 13.37 3.64 8.48
N HIS A 126 12.23 4.27 8.18
CA HIS A 126 11.82 4.65 6.84
C HIS A 126 11.59 6.14 6.75
N ASP A 127 12.11 6.73 5.67
CA ASP A 127 12.04 8.16 5.36
C ASP A 127 11.63 8.36 3.89
N TYR A 128 11.32 9.58 3.49
CA TYR A 128 11.06 9.89 2.08
C TYR A 128 12.36 9.85 1.26
N PRO A 129 12.44 9.10 0.15
CA PRO A 129 13.64 9.05 -0.67
C PRO A 129 13.89 10.37 -1.41
N GLU A 130 15.16 10.80 -1.44
CA GLU A 130 15.62 11.98 -2.19
C GLU A 130 15.67 11.71 -3.71
N TRP A 131 14.49 11.52 -4.31
CA TRP A 131 14.36 11.24 -5.74
C TRP A 131 14.00 12.49 -6.55
N GLU A 132 14.76 12.69 -7.63
CA GLU A 132 14.49 13.69 -8.67
C GLU A 132 13.04 13.57 -9.21
N GLY A 133 12.30 14.68 -9.19
CA GLY A 133 10.87 14.73 -9.51
C GLY A 133 9.94 14.53 -8.32
N GLY A 134 10.47 14.13 -7.16
CA GLY A 134 9.72 13.84 -5.94
C GLY A 134 9.15 12.42 -5.90
N VAL A 135 8.36 12.16 -4.86
CA VAL A 135 7.81 10.85 -4.51
C VAL A 135 6.36 11.02 -4.04
N ASN A 136 5.51 10.02 -4.26
CA ASN A 136 4.11 10.07 -3.82
C ASN A 136 4.02 10.06 -2.28
N LYS A 137 2.97 10.67 -1.71
CA LYS A 137 2.70 10.57 -0.26
C LYS A 137 2.55 9.10 0.18
N MET A 138 3.01 8.78 1.38
CA MET A 138 3.05 7.44 1.96
C MET A 138 3.83 6.43 1.11
N TYR A 139 4.93 6.86 0.47
CA TYR A 139 5.91 6.02 -0.23
C TYR A 139 7.31 6.21 0.42
N HIS A 140 7.41 5.89 1.71
CA HIS A 140 8.66 5.85 2.45
C HIS A 140 9.53 4.65 2.06
N GLY A 141 10.85 4.80 2.08
CA GLY A 141 11.82 3.71 1.90
C GLY A 141 12.70 3.53 3.14
N VAL A 142 13.23 2.32 3.35
CA VAL A 142 14.25 2.06 4.37
C VAL A 142 15.42 3.02 4.14
N ARG A 143 15.76 3.85 5.13
CA ARG A 143 16.77 4.90 4.98
C ARG A 143 18.15 4.32 4.63
N ASP A 144 18.59 3.34 5.41
CA ASP A 144 19.94 2.77 5.34
C ASP A 144 19.98 1.51 4.43
N PHE A 145 19.35 1.61 3.25
CA PHE A 145 19.16 0.48 2.34
C PHE A 145 20.40 0.18 1.47
N ASP A 146 21.05 -0.96 1.67
CA ASP A 146 22.13 -1.43 0.77
C ASP A 146 21.58 -1.85 -0.61
N PRO A 147 21.98 -1.17 -1.71
CA PRO A 147 21.55 -1.53 -3.06
C PRO A 147 22.10 -2.88 -3.55
N ASN A 148 23.13 -3.44 -2.92
CA ASN A 148 23.75 -4.72 -3.32
C ASN A 148 23.03 -5.94 -2.73
N SER A 149 22.08 -5.73 -1.80
CA SER A 149 21.26 -6.76 -1.17
C SER A 149 20.70 -7.78 -2.18
N PRO A 150 20.71 -9.10 -1.86
CA PRO A 150 20.27 -10.15 -2.77
C PRO A 150 18.75 -10.10 -3.01
N ARG A 151 18.36 -9.47 -4.13
CA ARG A 151 16.96 -9.19 -4.49
C ARG A 151 16.37 -10.22 -5.45
N VAL A 152 15.34 -10.93 -4.98
CA VAL A 152 14.51 -11.83 -5.80
C VAL A 152 13.37 -11.04 -6.43
N HIS A 153 13.09 -11.31 -7.71
CA HIS A 153 11.98 -10.71 -8.46
C HIS A 153 10.87 -11.75 -8.63
N LEU A 154 9.67 -11.47 -8.15
CA LEU A 154 8.54 -12.42 -8.19
C LEU A 154 7.78 -12.25 -9.51
N VAL A 155 8.30 -12.89 -10.56
CA VAL A 155 7.60 -13.06 -11.85
C VAL A 155 6.41 -13.99 -11.65
N MET A 156 5.24 -13.58 -12.12
CA MET A 156 3.96 -14.21 -11.81
C MET A 156 3.01 -14.18 -13.00
N GLU A 157 2.29 -15.28 -13.21
CA GLU A 157 1.24 -15.39 -14.21
C GLU A 157 -0.12 -14.94 -13.65
N LYS A 158 -1.06 -14.64 -14.55
CA LYS A 158 -2.40 -14.19 -14.17
C LYS A 158 -3.15 -15.26 -13.38
N GLY A 159 -3.42 -15.00 -12.11
CA GLY A 159 -4.02 -15.97 -11.20
C GLY A 159 -3.13 -16.32 -10.02
N ASP A 160 -1.82 -16.11 -10.13
CA ASP A 160 -0.87 -16.39 -9.07
C ASP A 160 -1.11 -15.46 -7.88
N THR A 161 -1.15 -16.03 -6.67
CA THR A 161 -1.28 -15.29 -5.43
C THR A 161 0.08 -15.23 -4.72
N ALA A 162 0.74 -14.08 -4.84
CA ALA A 162 1.68 -13.58 -3.85
C ALA A 162 0.86 -12.73 -2.86
N ILE A 163 1.38 -11.58 -2.37
CA ILE A 163 0.84 -10.99 -1.15
C ILE A 163 0.73 -9.42 -1.16
N SER A 164 -0.44 -8.84 -0.83
CA SER A 164 -0.86 -7.40 -0.71
C SER A 164 -2.40 -7.16 -0.47
N CYS A 165 -2.93 -7.47 0.71
CA CYS A 165 -4.27 -7.15 1.23
C CYS A 165 -4.28 -7.47 2.72
N HIS A 166 -4.04 -6.47 3.58
CA HIS A 166 -3.59 -6.67 4.95
C HIS A 166 -4.69 -7.15 5.91
N TYR A 167 -4.58 -8.40 6.35
CA TYR A 167 -5.30 -9.00 7.48
C TYR A 167 -4.44 -8.91 8.75
N ALA A 168 -5.10 -8.69 9.89
CA ALA A 168 -4.50 -8.90 11.21
C ALA A 168 -5.36 -9.92 11.98
N SER A 169 -4.74 -10.64 12.92
CA SER A 169 -5.50 -11.39 13.93
C SER A 169 -6.39 -10.44 14.75
N SER A 170 -7.58 -10.89 15.15
CA SER A 170 -8.44 -10.24 16.15
C SER A 170 -7.73 -9.97 17.48
N ASP A 171 -6.69 -10.75 17.77
CA ASP A 171 -5.90 -10.70 19.00
C ASP A 171 -4.77 -9.65 18.91
N CYS A 172 -4.65 -8.95 17.79
CA CYS A 172 -3.68 -7.87 17.65
C CYS A 172 -4.14 -6.63 18.44
N TYR A 173 -3.19 -5.98 19.09
CA TYR A 173 -3.37 -4.73 19.83
C TYR A 173 -2.65 -3.59 19.11
N TYR A 174 -3.17 -2.38 19.23
CA TYR A 174 -2.49 -1.17 18.74
C TYR A 174 -1.38 -0.74 19.71
N ILE A 175 -0.40 0.02 19.22
CA ILE A 175 0.75 0.54 19.98
C ILE A 175 0.84 2.06 19.86
N ASP A 176 1.29 2.74 20.92
CA ASP A 176 1.77 4.12 20.80
C ASP A 176 3.05 4.12 19.95
N VAL A 177 3.09 4.96 18.92
CA VAL A 177 4.22 5.11 17.99
C VAL A 177 5.11 6.31 18.31
N LYS A 178 4.76 7.11 19.32
CA LYS A 178 5.53 8.28 19.76
C LYS A 178 6.92 7.87 20.24
N GLY A 179 7.95 8.60 19.80
CA GLY A 179 9.36 8.28 20.04
C GLY A 179 9.88 7.02 19.31
N THR A 180 9.08 6.37 18.45
CA THR A 180 9.50 5.21 17.65
C THR A 180 9.83 5.60 16.21
N SER A 181 10.36 4.65 15.42
CA SER A 181 10.55 4.83 13.97
C SER A 181 9.26 5.01 13.16
N GLN A 182 8.08 4.89 13.79
CA GLN A 182 6.76 5.08 13.17
C GLN A 182 6.09 6.43 13.53
N GLU A 183 6.72 7.29 14.34
CA GLU A 183 6.14 8.58 14.77
C GLU A 183 5.81 9.51 13.57
N ASN A 184 6.54 9.38 12.46
CA ASN A 184 6.24 10.09 11.21
C ASN A 184 4.89 9.71 10.59
N ILE A 185 4.43 8.46 10.77
CA ILE A 185 3.13 7.99 10.26
C ILE A 185 1.97 8.59 11.05
N GLU A 186 2.04 8.72 12.37
CA GLU A 186 0.97 9.38 13.13
C GLU A 186 0.78 10.83 12.66
N LYS A 187 1.90 11.56 12.46
CA LYS A 187 1.87 12.95 11.99
C LYS A 187 1.26 13.07 10.59
N GLU A 188 1.73 12.31 9.61
CA GLU A 188 1.19 12.40 8.24
C GLU A 188 -0.27 11.91 8.15
N VAL A 189 -0.65 10.86 8.89
CA VAL A 189 -2.05 10.39 8.92
C VAL A 189 -2.95 11.45 9.55
N SER A 190 -2.54 12.09 10.65
CA SER A 190 -3.30 13.18 11.26
C SER A 190 -3.44 14.38 10.32
N GLU A 191 -2.34 14.87 9.71
CA GLU A 191 -2.40 15.92 8.67
C GLU A 191 -3.39 15.58 7.53
N MET A 192 -3.38 14.32 7.08
CA MET A 192 -4.27 13.85 6.01
C MET A 192 -5.73 13.78 6.44
N VAL A 193 -6.02 13.41 7.70
CA VAL A 193 -7.38 13.41 8.26
C VAL A 193 -7.89 14.84 8.46
N GLN A 194 -7.10 15.72 9.09
CA GLN A 194 -7.41 17.14 9.26
C GLN A 194 -7.76 17.79 7.92
N LYS A 195 -6.89 17.62 6.90
CA LYS A 195 -7.09 18.17 5.56
C LYS A 195 -8.29 17.59 4.81
N ARG A 196 -8.73 16.36 5.12
CA ARG A 196 -9.85 15.70 4.43
C ARG A 196 -11.20 15.92 5.10
N TYR A 197 -11.23 16.15 6.41
CA TYR A 197 -12.45 16.20 7.21
C TYR A 197 -12.67 17.51 7.98
N GLY A 198 -11.68 18.42 8.01
CA GLY A 198 -11.81 19.72 8.70
C GLY A 198 -11.83 19.61 10.22
N LEU A 199 -11.14 18.61 10.76
CA LEU A 199 -10.97 18.39 12.20
C LEU A 199 -9.68 19.08 12.68
N ASP A 200 -9.68 19.63 13.89
CA ASP A 200 -8.51 20.26 14.52
C ASP A 200 -7.58 19.23 15.21
N ASP A 201 -6.44 19.70 15.75
CA ASP A 201 -5.46 18.91 16.50
C ASP A 201 -6.11 18.14 17.68
N GLY A 202 -6.17 16.81 17.55
CA GLY A 202 -6.82 15.95 18.54
C GLY A 202 -6.98 14.49 18.11
N LEU A 203 -6.88 14.19 16.81
CA LEU A 203 -6.77 12.80 16.34
C LEU A 203 -5.39 12.23 16.73
N SER A 204 -5.39 11.09 17.42
CA SER A 204 -4.19 10.34 17.76
C SER A 204 -4.46 8.85 17.55
N LEU A 205 -3.41 8.09 17.22
CA LEU A 205 -3.48 6.64 16.99
C LEU A 205 -3.42 5.82 18.31
N LYS A 206 -3.52 6.50 19.45
CA LYS A 206 -3.53 5.91 20.78
C LYS A 206 -4.68 4.93 21.00
N VAL A 207 -4.36 3.86 21.70
CA VAL A 207 -5.33 3.08 22.47
C VAL A 207 -5.78 3.92 23.66
N ASN A 208 -7.10 4.06 23.84
CA ASN A 208 -7.66 4.31 25.16
C ASN A 208 -7.80 2.94 25.84
N GLU A 209 -7.20 2.79 27.02
CA GLU A 209 -7.34 1.60 27.87
C GLU A 209 -8.77 1.44 28.44
#